data_AF-A0A840MMT2-F1
#
_entry.id   AF-A0A840MMT2-F1
#
_cell.length_a   1.000
_cell.length_b   1.000
_cell.length_c   1.000
_cell.angle_alpha   90.00
_cell.angle_beta   90.00
_cell.angle_gamma   90.00
#
_symmetry.space_group_name_H-M   'P 1'
#
loop_
_entity.id
_entity.type
_entity.pdbx_description
1 polymer ?
#
loop_
_entity_poly.entity_id
_entity_poly.type
_entity_poly.pdbx_seq_one_letter_code
_entity_poly.pdbx_strand_id
1 'polypeptide(L)' 'MLVYANNFSFEPKNGTEQIIQLVAKWVGQRAKQHVNAKRLAEGIRELRLDDGSTLTSRATVSVEKKATLTFPR' A
#
# COMPACT_ATOMS: atom_id res chain seq x y z
N MET A 1 3.76 -6.29 15.76
CA MET A 1 2.37 -6.58 16.15
C MET A 1 1.74 -7.32 15.00
N LEU A 2 1.60 -8.64 15.15
CA LEU A 2 0.90 -9.48 14.19
C LEU A 2 -0.59 -9.42 14.57
N VAL A 3 -1.43 -8.87 13.70
CA VAL A 3 -2.89 -8.87 13.92
C VAL A 3 -3.48 -9.94 13.01
N TYR A 4 -4.03 -10.99 13.62
CA TYR A 4 -4.73 -12.04 12.89
C TYR A 4 -6.23 -11.78 12.98
N ALA A 5 -6.85 -11.50 11.85
CA ALA A 5 -8.29 -11.39 11.75
C ALA A 5 -8.74 -12.06 10.45
N ASN A 6 -9.88 -12.76 10.51
CA ASN A 6 -10.44 -13.44 9.35
C ASN A 6 -10.96 -12.45 8.30
N ASN A 7 -11.32 -11.23 8.70
CA ASN A 7 -11.70 -10.16 7.79
C ASN A 7 -11.46 -8.78 8.45
N PHE A 8 -11.03 -7.80 7.66
CA PHE A 8 -11.01 -6.38 8.01
C PHE A 8 -11.87 -5.63 6.99
N SER A 9 -13.07 -5.23 7.40
CA SER A 9 -13.93 -4.35 6.60
C SER A 9 -13.72 -2.92 7.05
N PHE A 10 -13.54 -2.02 6.08
CA PHE A 10 -13.42 -0.59 6.31
C PHE A 10 -14.49 0.13 5.49
N GLU A 11 -15.17 1.10 6.12
CA GLU A 11 -16.14 1.98 5.46
C GLU A 11 -15.60 3.43 5.46
N PRO A 12 -14.62 3.74 4.60
CA PRO A 12 -14.07 5.08 4.55
C PRO A 12 -15.07 6.05 3.96
N LYS A 13 -15.27 7.20 4.62
CA LYS A 13 -16.20 8.24 4.16
C LYS A 13 -15.82 8.83 2.81
N ASN A 14 -14.51 8.89 2.53
CA ASN A 14 -13.94 9.55 1.36
C ASN A 14 -13.19 8.57 0.43
N GLY A 15 -13.59 7.29 0.43
CA GLY A 15 -12.97 6.27 -0.42
C GLY A 15 -11.67 5.67 0.13
N THR A 16 -11.11 4.73 -0.62
CA THR A 16 -10.00 3.88 -0.19
C THR A 16 -8.70 4.65 0.10
N GLU A 17 -8.53 5.80 -0.52
CA GLU A 17 -7.40 6.73 -0.35
C GLU A 17 -7.25 7.15 1.10
N GLN A 18 -8.35 7.27 1.84
CA GLN A 18 -8.34 7.61 3.26
C GLN A 18 -7.59 6.55 4.08
N ILE A 19 -7.77 5.28 3.75
CA ILE A 19 -7.10 4.16 4.44
C ILE A 19 -5.61 4.20 4.12
N ILE A 20 -5.25 4.41 2.85
CA ILE A 20 -3.86 4.49 2.37
C ILE A 20 -3.12 5.64 3.07
N GLN A 21 -3.76 6.82 3.17
CA GLN A 21 -3.20 7.96 3.89
C GLN A 21 -3.01 7.68 5.38
N LEU A 22 -3.97 7.00 6.02
CA LEU A 22 -3.89 6.66 7.44
C LEU A 22 -2.76 5.69 7.73
N VAL A 23 -2.60 4.66 6.89
CA VAL A 23 -1.48 3.71 6.97
C VAL A 23 -0.14 4.43 6.73
N ALA A 24 -0.03 5.26 5.69
CA ALA A 24 1.18 6.02 5.41
C ALA A 24 1.59 6.94 6.58
N LYS A 25 0.61 7.65 7.16
CA LYS A 25 0.84 8.50 8.34
C LYS A 25 1.31 7.69 9.54
N TRP A 26 0.65 6.56 9.82
CA TRP A 26 1.00 5.69 10.94
C TRP A 26 2.43 5.12 10.81
N VAL A 27 2.78 4.56 9.65
CA VAL A 27 4.13 4.05 9.40
C VAL A 27 5.16 5.18 9.50
N GLY A 28 4.86 6.35 8.92
CA GLY A 28 5.79 7.46 8.95
C GLY A 28 6.03 8.03 10.34
N GLN A 29 4.98 8.14 11.17
CA GLN A 29 5.11 8.53 12.57
C GLN A 29 5.94 7.54 13.38
N ARG A 30 5.74 6.24 13.14
CA ARG A 30 6.49 5.18 13.81
C ARG A 30 7.98 5.23 13.46
N ALA A 31 8.29 5.35 12.17
CA ALA A 31 9.66 5.35 11.67
C ALA A 31 10.35 6.72 11.74
N LYS A 32 9.63 7.77 12.17
CA LYS A 32 10.07 9.18 12.11
C LYS A 32 10.49 9.63 10.70
N GLN A 33 9.92 9.02 9.67
CA GLN A 33 10.24 9.24 8.27
C GLN A 33 8.97 9.51 7.46
N HIS A 34 9.04 10.36 6.45
CA HIS A 34 7.89 10.57 5.58
C HIS A 34 7.66 9.35 4.66
N VAL A 35 6.46 8.77 4.70
CA VAL A 35 6.02 7.70 3.80
C VAL A 35 5.03 8.26 2.78
N ASN A 36 5.37 8.14 1.50
CA ASN A 36 4.52 8.63 0.41
C ASN A 36 3.33 7.69 0.17
N ALA A 37 2.12 8.17 0.45
CA ALA A 37 0.88 7.40 0.28
C ALA A 37 0.61 6.93 -1.15
N LYS A 38 1.00 7.73 -2.16
CA LYS A 38 0.86 7.34 -3.58
C LYS A 38 1.74 6.15 -3.92
N ARG A 39 3.00 6.15 -3.46
CA ARG A 39 3.91 5.00 -3.63
C ARG A 39 3.43 3.78 -2.85
N LEU A 40 2.83 3.97 -1.68
CA LEU A 40 2.21 2.89 -0.91
C LEU A 40 1.08 2.22 -1.69
N ALA A 41 0.22 3.02 -2.35
CA ALA A 41 -0.89 2.57 -3.17
C ALA A 41 -0.45 1.83 -4.45
N GLU A 42 0.61 2.30 -5.10
CA GLU A 42 1.20 1.68 -6.30
C GLU A 42 1.95 0.38 -5.96
N GLY A 43 2.34 0.20 -4.70
CA GLY A 43 3.13 -0.93 -4.22
C GLY A 43 4.60 -0.57 -4.02
N ILE A 44 5.18 -1.13 -2.96
CA ILE A 44 6.58 -0.92 -2.56
C ILE A 44 7.21 -2.30 -2.39
N ARG A 45 8.20 -2.61 -3.23
CA ARG A 45 8.94 -3.87 -3.12
C ARG A 45 9.71 -3.93 -1.81
N GLU A 46 10.50 -2.90 -1.55
CA GLU A 46 11.26 -2.75 -0.33
C GLU A 46 11.58 -1.27 -0.12
N LEU A 47 11.22 -0.73 1.04
CA LEU A 47 11.66 0.58 1.51
C LEU A 47 12.25 0.41 2.89
N ARG A 48 13.55 0.69 3.01
CA ARG A 48 14.23 0.71 4.31
C ARG A 48 13.93 2.02 5.00
N LEU A 49 13.46 1.92 6.24
CA LEU A 49 13.06 3.04 7.06
C LEU A 49 14.21 3.45 8.00
N ASP A 50 14.19 4.71 8.44
CA ASP A 50 15.25 5.30 9.28
C ASP A 50 15.38 4.60 10.65
N ASP A 51 14.29 3.97 11.13
CA ASP A 51 14.29 3.13 12.34
C ASP A 51 14.89 1.73 12.12
N GLY A 52 15.42 1.45 10.92
CA GLY A 52 16.00 0.17 10.52
C GLY A 52 14.97 -0.88 10.08
N SER A 53 13.68 -0.57 10.13
CA SER A 53 12.62 -1.47 9.68
C SER A 53 12.45 -1.45 8.16
N THR A 54 11.74 -2.44 7.63
CA THR A 54 11.47 -2.55 6.19
C THR A 54 9.97 -2.46 5.94
N LEU A 55 9.56 -1.53 5.09
CA LEU A 55 8.20 -1.40 4.58
C LEU A 55 8.08 -2.08 3.21
N THR A 56 7.12 -3.00 3.11
CA THR A 56 6.72 -3.64 1.85
C THR A 56 5.21 -3.46 1.66
N SER A 57 4.78 -3.04 0.48
CA SER A 57 3.36 -2.93 0.11
C SER A 57 3.11 -3.72 -1.17
N ARG A 58 2.17 -4.68 -1.12
CA ARG A 58 1.67 -5.41 -2.28
C ARG A 58 0.29 -4.87 -2.62
N ALA A 59 0.19 -4.14 -3.73
CA ALA A 59 -1.07 -3.68 -4.28
C ALA A 59 -1.48 -4.59 -5.45
N THR A 60 -2.70 -5.11 -5.41
CA THR A 60 -3.33 -5.87 -6.52
C THR A 60 -4.10 -4.95 -7.48
N VAL A 61 -4.28 -3.67 -7.15
CA VAL A 61 -4.99 -2.68 -7.96
C VAL A 61 -4.01 -1.99 -8.92
N SER A 62 -3.37 -2.75 -9.80
CA SER A 62 -2.75 -2.19 -11.00
C SER A 62 -3.79 -2.25 -12.12
N VAL A 63 -4.66 -1.25 -12.20
CA VAL A 63 -5.50 -1.04 -13.38
C VAL A 63 -4.59 -0.51 -14.50
N GLU A 64 -4.48 -1.33 -15.55
CA GLU A 64 -3.91 -1.07 -16.87
C GLU A 64 -2.41 -0.68 -16.97
N LYS A 65 -1.56 -1.70 -17.14
CA LYS A 65 -0.83 -1.77 -18.41
C LYS A 65 -1.58 -2.78 -19.27
N LYS A 66 -2.30 -2.31 -20.29
CA LYS A 66 -2.85 -3.17 -21.35
C LYS A 66 -1.74 -4.06 -21.90
N ALA A 67 -1.61 -5.27 -21.37
CA ALA A 67 -1.08 -6.35 -22.16
C ALA A 67 -2.18 -6.65 -23.18
N THR A 68 -2.05 -6.08 -24.38
CA THR A 68 -2.77 -6.58 -25.54
C THR A 68 -2.29 -8.01 -25.73
N LEU A 69 -2.96 -8.96 -25.08
CA LEU A 69 -2.79 -10.37 -25.36
C LEU A 69 -3.49 -10.62 -26.69
N THR A 70 -2.77 -10.33 -27.77
CA THR A 70 -3.16 -10.73 -29.11
C THR A 70 -2.96 -12.23 -29.19
N PHE A 71 -4.06 -13.00 -29.10
CA PHE A 71 -4.02 -14.42 -29.39
C PHE A 71 -3.95 -14.60 -30.91
N PRO A 72 -2.90 -15.25 -31.47
CA PRO A 72 -2.93 -15.67 -32.86
C PRO A 72 -4.04 -16.73 -33.04
N ARG A 73 -4.82 -16.55 -34.11
CA ARG A 73 -5.84 -17.52 -34.56
C ARG A 73 -5.19 -18.82 -35.04
#